data_AF-A0A3E0R1Z3-F1
#
_entry.id   AF-A0A3E0R1Z3-F1
#
_cell.length_a   1.000
_cell.length_b   1.000
_cell.length_c   1.000
_cell.angle_alpha   90.00
_cell.angle_beta   90.00
_cell.angle_gamma   90.00
#
_symmetry.space_group_name_H-M   'P 1'
#
loop_
_entity.id
_entity.type
_entity.pdbx_description
1 polymer ?
#
loop_
_entity_poly.entity_id
_entity_poly.type
_entity_poly.pdbx_seq_one_letter_code
_entity_poly.pdbx_strand_id
1 'polypeptide(L)'
;MIKKVLLALFGLFTAGPLSAQCSLALASDSLEACVGDTIFLSASGSNSYQWSHDATLSCDTCASPYIILTDTAQYVVVQGSSQVTQMATNGNFSSGNSGFLTNYTYNATSIWNEGTYAVGPNPNSVHPNFGSWGDHTTGTGNYMLVNGATGTNKILWRQTKTFPPGAQVTMRWWALSFVSPAGQLQLKLSGTNIGGAASTPTSTGTWQQTSRTFTAPASGTAILNLITLAGPG
;
A
#
# COMPACT_ATOMS: atom_id res chain seq x y z
N MET A 1 36.51 -30.51 -17.38
CA MET A 1 35.76 -30.92 -16.19
C MET A 1 34.39 -30.30 -16.29
N ILE A 2 33.34 -31.11 -16.27
CA ILE A 2 31.95 -30.64 -16.23
C ILE A 2 31.74 -30.04 -14.83
N LYS A 3 31.18 -28.83 -14.72
CA LYS A 3 31.03 -28.13 -13.42
C LYS A 3 29.74 -27.33 -13.29
N LYS A 4 29.16 -27.39 -12.09
CA LYS A 4 27.81 -26.94 -11.71
C LYS A 4 27.79 -25.46 -11.32
N VAL A 5 26.95 -24.69 -11.98
CA VAL A 5 26.48 -23.34 -11.62
C VAL A 5 25.24 -23.50 -10.76
N LEU A 6 25.17 -22.81 -9.61
CA LEU A 6 24.01 -22.79 -8.73
C LEU A 6 23.28 -21.45 -8.89
N LEU A 7 22.03 -21.45 -9.31
CA LEU A 7 21.14 -20.28 -9.23
C LEU A 7 20.44 -20.30 -7.87
N ALA A 8 20.89 -19.44 -6.96
CA ALA A 8 20.28 -19.33 -5.63
C ALA A 8 19.07 -18.39 -5.68
N LEU A 9 17.88 -18.96 -5.50
CA LEU A 9 16.61 -18.24 -5.36
C LEU A 9 16.48 -17.70 -3.93
N PHE A 10 16.67 -16.39 -3.72
CA PHE A 10 16.29 -15.75 -2.45
C PHE A 10 14.82 -15.31 -2.50
N GLY A 11 13.91 -16.28 -2.42
CA GLY A 11 12.53 -16.05 -2.01
C GLY A 11 12.46 -16.10 -0.48
N LEU A 12 11.85 -15.11 0.16
CA LEU A 12 11.55 -15.17 1.59
C LEU A 12 10.48 -16.25 1.81
N PHE A 13 10.89 -17.51 2.01
CA PHE A 13 10.01 -18.63 2.31
C PHE A 13 9.58 -18.58 3.77
N THR A 14 8.45 -17.95 4.08
CA THR A 14 7.73 -18.24 5.32
C THR A 14 6.79 -19.42 5.07
N ALA A 15 7.03 -20.55 5.74
CA ALA A 15 6.22 -21.75 5.64
C ALA A 15 4.77 -21.48 6.12
N GLY A 16 3.83 -21.49 5.18
CA GLY A 16 2.39 -21.43 5.40
C GLY A 16 1.66 -21.47 4.04
N PRO A 17 0.46 -22.07 3.92
CA PRO A 17 -0.20 -22.24 2.64
C PRO A 17 -0.81 -20.91 2.21
N LEU A 18 -0.06 -20.11 1.47
CA LEU A 18 -0.43 -18.73 1.15
C LEU A 18 -0.10 -18.40 -0.31
N SER A 19 -1.11 -18.60 -1.16
CA SER A 19 -1.09 -18.22 -2.56
C SER A 19 -1.18 -16.70 -2.70
N ALA A 20 -0.04 -16.05 -2.65
CA ALA A 20 0.32 -14.93 -3.52
C ALA A 20 1.77 -14.57 -3.20
N GLN A 21 2.70 -15.43 -3.60
CA GLN A 21 4.06 -15.00 -3.85
C GLN A 21 4.15 -14.70 -5.34
N CYS A 22 4.87 -13.63 -5.68
CA CYS A 22 5.39 -13.42 -7.03
C CYS A 22 6.02 -14.75 -7.46
N SER A 23 5.41 -15.50 -8.37
CA SER A 23 5.92 -16.82 -8.76
C SER A 23 7.09 -16.59 -9.71
N LEU A 24 8.24 -16.25 -9.16
CA LEU A 24 9.47 -16.16 -9.91
C LEU A 24 9.83 -17.57 -10.37
N ALA A 25 9.71 -17.82 -11.67
CA ALA A 25 10.06 -19.08 -12.28
C ALA A 25 11.38 -18.94 -13.04
N LEU A 26 12.29 -19.88 -12.80
CA LEU A 26 13.56 -20.03 -13.51
C LEU A 26 13.49 -21.26 -14.40
N ALA A 27 14.14 -21.20 -15.57
CA ALA A 27 14.21 -22.35 -16.46
C ALA A 27 15.03 -23.53 -15.85
N SER A 28 16.03 -23.22 -15.02
CA SER A 28 16.78 -24.19 -14.21
C SER A 28 17.38 -23.52 -12.97
N ASP A 29 17.49 -24.26 -11.86
CA ASP A 29 18.14 -23.82 -10.61
C ASP A 29 19.63 -24.22 -10.54
N SER A 30 20.06 -25.11 -11.43
CA SER A 30 21.45 -25.50 -11.60
C SER A 30 21.76 -25.81 -13.06
N LEU A 31 22.93 -25.38 -13.53
CA LEU A 31 23.35 -25.55 -14.93
C LEU A 31 24.80 -26.00 -14.96
N GLU A 32 25.14 -26.96 -15.80
CA GLU A 32 26.52 -27.45 -15.94
C GLU A 32 27.11 -26.96 -17.27
N ALA A 33 28.23 -26.24 -17.21
CA ALA A 33 28.85 -25.61 -18.38
C ALA A 33 30.37 -25.45 -18.21
N CYS A 34 31.07 -25.17 -19.30
CA CYS A 34 32.51 -24.91 -19.33
C CYS A 34 32.83 -23.42 -19.26
N VAL A 35 34.03 -23.08 -18.79
CA VAL A 35 34.55 -21.70 -18.90
C VAL A 35 34.60 -21.31 -20.37
N GLY A 36 34.09 -20.12 -20.68
CA GLY A 36 33.90 -19.61 -22.04
C GLY A 36 32.53 -19.89 -22.65
N ASP A 37 31.72 -20.77 -22.05
CA ASP A 37 30.37 -21.02 -22.55
C ASP A 37 29.46 -19.82 -22.30
N THR A 38 28.50 -19.64 -23.20
CA THR A 38 27.40 -18.69 -23.05
C THR A 38 26.18 -19.42 -22.51
N ILE A 39 25.69 -18.99 -21.35
CA ILE A 39 24.49 -19.53 -20.73
C ILE A 39 23.36 -18.53 -20.88
N PHE A 40 22.24 -18.97 -21.46
CA PHE A 40 21.01 -18.19 -21.54
C PHE A 40 20.17 -18.39 -20.28
N LEU A 41 19.80 -17.29 -19.64
CA LEU A 41 18.96 -17.28 -18.44
C LEU A 41 17.56 -16.79 -18.80
N SER A 42 16.57 -17.19 -18.02
CA SER A 42 15.20 -16.71 -18.18
C SER A 42 14.51 -16.68 -16.83
N ALA A 43 13.90 -15.54 -16.51
CA ALA A 43 13.03 -15.31 -15.37
C ALA A 43 11.67 -14.81 -15.85
N SER A 44 10.60 -15.33 -15.25
CA SER A 44 9.23 -14.90 -15.52
C SER A 44 8.42 -14.74 -14.22
N GLY A 45 7.22 -14.14 -14.31
CA GLY A 45 6.31 -13.98 -13.18
C GLY A 45 6.47 -12.70 -12.35
N SER A 46 7.35 -11.78 -12.75
CA SER A 46 7.49 -10.43 -12.16
C SER A 46 7.43 -9.32 -13.21
N ASN A 47 7.10 -8.10 -12.79
CA ASN A 47 7.10 -6.93 -13.67
C ASN A 47 8.50 -6.39 -13.96
N SER A 48 9.42 -6.53 -13.02
CA SER A 48 10.83 -6.16 -13.17
C SER A 48 11.75 -7.21 -12.56
N TYR A 49 12.99 -7.25 -13.04
CA TYR A 49 14.03 -8.14 -12.56
C TYR A 49 15.28 -7.34 -12.22
N GLN A 50 16.06 -7.85 -11.27
CA GLN A 50 17.38 -7.37 -10.92
C GLN A 50 18.30 -8.57 -10.75
N TRP A 51 19.26 -8.71 -11.66
CA TRP A 51 20.25 -9.77 -11.66
C TRP A 51 21.54 -9.23 -11.00
N SER A 52 22.11 -9.99 -10.06
CA SER A 52 23.42 -9.67 -9.47
C SER A 52 24.37 -10.85 -9.64
N HIS A 53 25.59 -10.55 -10.09
CA HIS A 53 26.62 -11.56 -10.34
C HIS A 53 28.04 -10.95 -10.33
N ASP A 54 29.06 -11.81 -10.26
CA ASP A 54 30.48 -11.48 -10.39
C ASP A 54 31.04 -11.66 -11.83
N ALA A 55 30.26 -12.22 -12.76
CA ALA A 55 30.62 -12.32 -14.19
C ALA A 55 29.97 -11.26 -15.09
N THR A 56 30.30 -11.32 -16.38
CA THR A 56 29.75 -10.46 -17.43
C THR A 56 28.32 -10.90 -17.80
N LEU A 57 27.33 -10.31 -17.13
CA LEU A 57 25.93 -10.34 -17.54
C LEU A 57 25.71 -9.46 -18.78
N SER A 58 24.91 -9.93 -19.73
CA SER A 58 24.50 -9.13 -20.90
C SER A 58 23.56 -7.99 -20.53
N CYS A 59 22.79 -8.15 -19.45
CA CYS A 59 21.82 -7.20 -18.93
C CYS A 59 21.45 -7.59 -17.49
N ASP A 60 21.38 -6.62 -16.59
CA ASP A 60 21.03 -6.81 -15.18
C ASP A 60 19.52 -6.64 -14.89
N THR A 61 18.73 -6.13 -15.83
CA THR A 61 17.29 -5.83 -15.63
C THR A 61 16.34 -6.58 -16.56
N CYS A 62 16.88 -7.34 -17.50
CA CYS A 62 16.12 -8.03 -18.54
C CYS A 62 15.52 -9.36 -18.02
N ALA A 63 14.38 -9.77 -18.56
CA ALA A 63 13.77 -11.08 -18.23
C ALA A 63 14.61 -12.27 -18.76
N SER A 64 15.34 -12.08 -19.87
CA SER A 64 16.15 -13.14 -20.50
C SER A 64 17.56 -12.64 -20.86
N PRO A 65 18.45 -12.48 -19.87
CA PRO A 65 19.86 -12.16 -20.13
C PRO A 65 20.65 -13.43 -20.49
N TYR A 66 21.89 -13.25 -20.91
CA TYR A 66 22.89 -14.32 -20.94
C TYR A 66 24.11 -13.94 -20.11
N ILE A 67 24.87 -14.95 -19.69
CA ILE A 67 26.17 -14.80 -19.02
C ILE A 67 27.24 -15.53 -19.83
N ILE A 68 28.47 -15.03 -19.78
CA ILE A 68 29.65 -15.74 -20.26
C ILE A 68 30.44 -16.18 -19.04
N LEU A 69 30.66 -17.49 -18.88
CA LEU A 69 31.38 -18.01 -17.71
C LEU A 69 32.87 -17.70 -17.82
N THR A 70 33.39 -16.95 -16.86
CA THR A 70 34.82 -16.58 -16.80
C THR A 70 35.60 -17.37 -15.75
N ASP A 71 34.93 -17.99 -14.77
CA ASP A 71 35.53 -18.87 -13.76
C ASP A 71 34.56 -20.00 -13.34
N THR A 72 35.03 -20.91 -12.49
CA THR A 72 34.52 -22.25 -12.19
C THR A 72 33.58 -22.32 -10.99
N ALA A 73 33.33 -21.20 -10.29
CA ALA A 73 32.41 -21.11 -9.16
C ALA A 73 31.66 -19.78 -9.19
N GLN A 74 30.51 -19.77 -9.86
CA GLN A 74 29.74 -18.57 -10.11
C GLN A 74 28.28 -18.80 -9.71
N TYR A 75 27.69 -17.83 -8.99
CA TYR A 75 26.28 -17.84 -8.61
C TYR A 75 25.58 -16.61 -9.18
N VAL A 76 24.50 -16.82 -9.90
CA VAL A 76 23.67 -15.71 -10.39
C VAL A 76 22.45 -15.61 -9.50
N VAL A 77 22.20 -14.42 -8.97
CA VAL A 77 20.97 -14.12 -8.21
C VAL A 77 20.06 -13.29 -9.08
N VAL A 78 18.77 -13.60 -9.06
CA VAL A 78 17.73 -12.73 -9.62
C VAL A 78 16.67 -12.42 -8.59
N GLN A 79 16.33 -11.14 -8.50
CA GLN A 79 15.21 -10.64 -7.77
C GLN A 79 14.12 -10.20 -8.74
N GLY A 80 12.94 -10.79 -8.63
CA GLY A 80 11.73 -10.31 -9.29
C GLY A 80 10.98 -9.31 -8.40
N SER A 81 10.49 -8.21 -8.96
CA SER A 81 9.62 -7.26 -8.26
C SER A 81 8.36 -6.97 -9.08
N SER A 82 7.23 -6.87 -8.38
CA SER A 82 5.94 -6.53 -8.98
C SER A 82 5.26 -5.47 -8.13
N GLN A 83 4.75 -4.43 -8.78
CA GLN A 83 4.00 -3.36 -8.13
C GLN A 83 2.58 -3.36 -8.64
N VAL A 84 1.63 -3.63 -7.74
CA VAL A 84 0.21 -3.57 -8.03
C VAL A 84 -0.43 -2.44 -7.23
N THR A 85 -1.34 -1.71 -7.85
CA THR A 85 -2.17 -0.73 -7.16
C THR A 85 -3.51 -1.37 -6.84
N GLN A 86 -3.90 -1.33 -5.57
CA GLN A 86 -5.22 -1.76 -5.14
C GLN A 86 -6.01 -0.57 -4.62
N MET A 87 -7.11 -0.25 -5.29
CA MET A 87 -7.98 0.86 -4.90
C MET A 87 -8.85 0.49 -3.69
N ALA A 88 -9.06 1.47 -2.81
CA ALA A 88 -10.12 1.40 -1.81
C ALA A 88 -11.48 1.24 -2.52
N THR A 89 -12.35 0.40 -1.96
CA THR A 89 -13.74 0.29 -2.45
C THR A 89 -14.42 1.62 -2.21
N ASN A 90 -15.03 2.24 -3.23
CA ASN A 90 -15.62 3.59 -3.12
C ASN A 90 -14.64 4.62 -2.49
N GLY A 91 -13.34 4.54 -2.80
CA GLY A 91 -12.31 5.39 -2.18
C GLY A 91 -12.43 6.89 -2.48
N ASN A 92 -13.18 7.25 -3.52
CA ASN A 92 -13.53 8.62 -3.90
C ASN A 92 -14.96 9.02 -3.49
N PHE A 93 -15.67 8.16 -2.75
CA PHE A 93 -17.02 8.40 -2.24
C PHE A 93 -18.11 8.70 -3.30
N SER A 94 -17.87 8.41 -4.59
CA SER A 94 -18.86 8.66 -5.65
C SER A 94 -20.12 7.81 -5.51
N SER A 95 -20.03 6.66 -4.84
CA SER A 95 -21.17 5.81 -4.49
C SER A 95 -21.84 6.19 -3.15
N GLY A 96 -21.59 7.42 -2.66
CA GLY A 96 -22.19 7.94 -1.43
C GLY A 96 -21.71 7.23 -0.17
N ASN A 97 -22.61 7.09 0.82
CA ASN A 97 -22.34 6.43 2.09
C ASN A 97 -22.34 4.89 1.98
N SER A 98 -21.42 4.32 1.21
CA SER A 98 -21.32 2.89 0.96
C SER A 98 -19.86 2.44 0.82
N GLY A 99 -19.61 1.13 0.96
CA GLY A 99 -18.29 0.54 0.69
C GLY A 99 -17.24 0.72 1.78
N PHE A 100 -17.56 1.35 2.92
CA PHE A 100 -16.67 1.47 4.08
C PHE A 100 -17.43 1.27 5.39
N LEU A 101 -16.70 0.96 6.46
CA LEU A 101 -17.22 0.89 7.82
C LEU A 101 -16.69 2.05 8.66
N THR A 102 -17.49 2.51 9.63
CA THR A 102 -17.13 3.61 10.54
C THR A 102 -17.83 3.45 11.90
N ASN A 103 -17.28 4.06 12.95
CA ASN A 103 -17.93 4.22 14.26
C ASN A 103 -18.57 5.61 14.46
N TYR A 104 -18.57 6.43 13.42
CA TYR A 104 -19.27 7.70 13.41
C TYR A 104 -20.76 7.50 13.11
N THR A 105 -21.60 8.39 13.62
CA THR A 105 -23.04 8.39 13.34
C THR A 105 -23.29 9.12 12.02
N TYR A 106 -23.89 8.42 11.05
CA TYR A 106 -24.21 9.03 9.76
C TYR A 106 -25.37 10.03 9.90
N ASN A 107 -25.19 11.22 9.35
CA ASN A 107 -26.26 12.20 9.17
C ASN A 107 -26.00 13.00 7.89
N ALA A 108 -26.88 12.84 6.90
CA ALA A 108 -26.74 13.48 5.59
C ALA A 108 -27.03 14.98 5.59
N THR A 109 -27.66 15.52 6.65
CA THR A 109 -28.15 16.91 6.69
C THR A 109 -27.42 17.78 7.71
N SER A 110 -26.91 17.19 8.79
CA SER A 110 -26.34 17.94 9.90
C SER A 110 -25.26 17.15 10.65
N ILE A 111 -24.05 17.69 10.68
CA ILE A 111 -22.92 17.12 11.44
C ILE A 111 -22.47 18.03 12.60
N TRP A 112 -23.37 18.86 13.14
CA TRP A 112 -23.07 19.76 14.26
C TRP A 112 -22.60 19.03 15.53
N ASN A 113 -23.16 17.85 15.78
CA ASN A 113 -22.76 17.05 16.93
C ASN A 113 -21.44 16.34 16.62
N GLU A 114 -20.55 16.32 17.60
CA GLU A 114 -19.32 15.54 17.52
C GLU A 114 -19.59 14.05 17.28
N GLY A 115 -18.64 13.38 16.62
CA GLY A 115 -18.79 11.97 16.30
C GLY A 115 -19.82 11.66 15.21
N THR A 116 -20.23 12.67 14.44
CA THR A 116 -21.10 12.52 13.27
C THR A 116 -20.34 12.70 11.96
N TYR A 117 -20.88 12.14 10.88
CA TYR A 117 -20.33 12.30 9.54
C TYR A 117 -21.40 12.32 8.46
N ALA A 118 -21.05 12.87 7.30
CA ALA A 118 -21.80 12.82 6.07
C ALA A 118 -20.87 12.41 4.90
N VAL A 119 -21.47 12.16 3.74
CA VAL A 119 -20.74 12.03 2.48
C VAL A 119 -21.36 13.01 1.49
N GLY A 120 -20.56 13.91 0.94
CA GLY A 120 -21.05 14.92 0.02
C GLY A 120 -19.94 15.79 -0.55
N PRO A 121 -20.27 16.71 -1.45
CA PRO A 121 -19.28 17.50 -2.18
C PRO A 121 -18.85 18.78 -1.43
N ASN A 122 -19.54 19.14 -0.34
CA ASN A 122 -19.30 20.41 0.36
C ASN A 122 -19.60 20.31 1.87
N PRO A 123 -18.66 20.63 2.77
CA PRO A 123 -18.88 20.62 4.22
C PRO A 123 -19.88 21.67 4.69
N ASN A 124 -19.98 22.81 4.00
CA ASN A 124 -20.91 23.88 4.37
C ASN A 124 -22.38 23.43 4.31
N SER A 125 -22.72 22.46 3.44
CA SER A 125 -24.10 21.98 3.29
C SER A 125 -24.62 21.18 4.48
N VAL A 126 -23.73 20.62 5.29
CA VAL A 126 -24.06 19.83 6.49
C VAL A 126 -23.62 20.50 7.79
N HIS A 127 -22.89 21.62 7.69
CA HIS A 127 -22.48 22.44 8.81
C HIS A 127 -22.15 23.87 8.35
N PRO A 128 -23.10 24.83 8.45
CA PRO A 128 -22.97 26.18 7.90
C PRO A 128 -21.75 27.02 8.37
N ASN A 129 -21.14 26.68 9.51
CA ASN A 129 -19.91 27.36 9.97
C ASN A 129 -18.62 26.87 9.26
N PHE A 130 -18.67 25.78 8.50
CA PHE A 130 -17.51 25.35 7.71
C PHE A 130 -17.42 26.14 6.41
N GLY A 131 -16.20 26.36 5.93
CA GLY A 131 -15.99 26.91 4.59
C GLY A 131 -16.47 25.95 3.50
N SER A 132 -16.44 26.41 2.25
CA SER A 132 -16.85 25.61 1.09
C SER A 132 -15.63 25.19 0.28
N TRP A 133 -15.37 23.88 0.25
CA TRP A 133 -14.28 23.28 -0.51
C TRP A 133 -14.74 21.99 -1.18
N GLY A 134 -14.24 21.72 -2.38
CA GLY A 134 -14.50 20.47 -3.10
C GLY A 134 -13.54 19.35 -2.72
N ASP A 135 -13.75 18.17 -3.28
CA ASP A 135 -12.83 17.04 -3.16
C ASP A 135 -11.48 17.30 -3.85
N HIS A 136 -10.47 16.49 -3.53
CA HIS A 136 -9.12 16.64 -4.09
C HIS A 136 -8.94 16.15 -5.54
N THR A 137 -9.95 15.50 -6.14
CA THR A 137 -9.85 14.94 -7.49
C THR A 137 -10.50 15.82 -8.55
N THR A 138 -11.77 16.21 -8.37
CA THR A 138 -12.50 17.02 -9.36
C THR A 138 -12.88 18.41 -8.86
N GLY A 139 -12.77 18.66 -7.55
CA GLY A 139 -13.26 19.89 -6.91
C GLY A 139 -14.78 19.96 -6.77
N THR A 140 -15.49 18.89 -7.13
CA THR A 140 -16.97 18.81 -7.17
C THR A 140 -17.52 17.45 -6.77
N GLY A 141 -16.65 16.43 -6.64
CA GLY A 141 -16.98 15.09 -6.23
C GLY A 141 -17.22 14.98 -4.73
N ASN A 142 -17.69 13.82 -4.30
CA ASN A 142 -17.97 13.56 -2.90
C ASN A 142 -16.70 13.26 -2.12
N TYR A 143 -16.73 13.56 -0.83
CA TYR A 143 -15.78 13.06 0.15
C TYR A 143 -16.47 12.89 1.50
N MET A 144 -15.79 12.22 2.44
CA MET A 144 -16.31 12.04 3.80
C MET A 144 -16.15 13.34 4.60
N LEU A 145 -17.26 13.87 5.10
CA LEU A 145 -17.35 15.10 5.88
C LEU A 145 -17.52 14.69 7.35
N VAL A 146 -16.56 15.04 8.21
CA VAL A 146 -16.49 14.47 9.55
C VAL A 146 -16.40 15.60 10.57
N ASN A 147 -17.30 15.60 11.54
CA ASN A 147 -17.09 16.35 12.77
C ASN A 147 -16.44 15.42 13.79
N GLY A 148 -15.22 15.78 14.22
CA GLY A 148 -14.39 14.97 15.11
C GLY A 148 -15.12 14.52 16.39
N ALA A 149 -14.55 13.54 17.09
CA ALA A 149 -15.09 13.12 18.39
C ALA A 149 -14.10 13.50 19.49
N THR A 150 -14.60 14.03 20.60
CA THR A 150 -13.83 14.22 21.82
C THR A 150 -13.86 12.97 22.70
N GLY A 151 -12.86 12.83 23.58
CA GLY A 151 -12.82 11.84 24.65
C GLY A 151 -12.61 10.36 24.26
N THR A 152 -12.82 9.95 23.00
CA THR A 152 -12.57 8.57 22.55
C THR A 152 -12.07 8.50 21.10
N ASN A 153 -11.16 7.56 20.86
CA ASN A 153 -10.71 7.22 19.51
C ASN A 153 -11.83 6.49 18.76
N LYS A 154 -12.09 6.86 17.50
CA LYS A 154 -13.13 6.22 16.66
C LYS A 154 -12.55 5.73 15.35
N ILE A 155 -13.08 4.61 14.85
CA ILE A 155 -12.81 4.20 13.47
C ILE A 155 -13.49 5.20 12.56
N LEU A 156 -12.69 6.00 11.86
CA LEU A 156 -13.17 6.89 10.81
C LEU A 156 -13.53 6.09 9.57
N TRP A 157 -12.62 5.22 9.13
CA TRP A 157 -12.78 4.42 7.92
C TRP A 157 -12.15 3.05 8.12
N ARG A 158 -12.86 2.00 7.71
CA ARG A 158 -12.37 0.62 7.69
C ARG A 158 -12.75 -0.08 6.41
N GLN A 159 -11.79 -0.84 5.88
CA GLN A 159 -12.02 -1.88 4.88
C GLN A 159 -11.10 -3.07 5.12
N THR A 160 -11.55 -4.24 4.68
CA THR A 160 -10.72 -5.43 4.56
C THR A 160 -10.24 -5.54 3.12
N LYS A 161 -8.94 -5.72 2.93
CA LYS A 161 -8.27 -5.81 1.64
C LYS A 161 -7.33 -7.01 1.61
N THR A 162 -7.14 -7.59 0.44
CA THR A 162 -6.24 -8.75 0.26
C THR A 162 -5.01 -8.32 -0.51
N PHE A 163 -3.84 -8.61 0.05
CA PHE A 163 -2.54 -8.34 -0.54
C PHE A 163 -1.74 -9.64 -0.63
N PRO A 164 -0.75 -9.71 -1.54
CA PRO A 164 0.25 -10.76 -1.51
C PRO A 164 0.89 -10.85 -0.12
N PRO A 165 0.88 -12.01 0.55
CA PRO A 165 1.49 -12.21 1.86
C PRO A 165 2.93 -11.73 1.92
N GLY A 166 3.28 -10.98 2.96
CA GLY A 166 4.63 -10.41 3.11
C GLY A 166 4.97 -9.25 2.17
N ALA A 167 4.07 -8.83 1.28
CA ALA A 167 4.32 -7.67 0.42
C ALA A 167 4.44 -6.38 1.24
N GLN A 168 5.35 -5.50 0.83
CA GLN A 168 5.40 -4.14 1.33
C GLN A 168 4.27 -3.32 0.71
N VAL A 169 3.32 -2.89 1.55
CA VAL A 169 2.14 -2.11 1.13
C VAL A 169 2.32 -0.67 1.56
N THR A 170 2.23 0.26 0.62
CA THR A 170 2.15 1.70 0.91
C THR A 170 0.71 2.17 0.78
N MET A 171 0.05 2.43 1.91
CA MET A 171 -1.27 3.04 1.93
C MET A 171 -1.14 4.56 1.85
N ARG A 172 -2.01 5.21 1.07
CA ARG A 172 -2.08 6.67 0.94
C ARG A 172 -3.52 7.13 1.16
N TRP A 173 -3.70 8.28 1.80
CA TRP A 173 -4.99 8.94 1.95
C TRP A 173 -4.84 10.45 1.89
N TRP A 174 -5.91 11.14 1.52
CA TRP A 174 -6.00 12.60 1.51
C TRP A 174 -6.88 13.08 2.65
N ALA A 175 -6.51 14.20 3.27
CA ALA A 175 -7.30 14.85 4.30
C ALA A 175 -7.37 16.36 4.06
N LEU A 176 -8.49 16.96 4.49
CA LEU A 176 -8.77 18.39 4.50
C LEU A 176 -9.16 18.78 5.94
N SER A 177 -8.57 19.84 6.48
CA SER A 177 -9.05 20.41 7.75
C SER A 177 -10.12 21.48 7.46
N PHE A 178 -11.28 21.34 8.10
CA PHE A 178 -12.37 22.34 7.98
C PHE A 178 -12.18 23.49 8.96
N VAL A 179 -11.61 23.20 10.12
CA VAL A 179 -11.37 24.12 11.24
C VAL A 179 -10.00 23.83 11.89
N SER A 180 -9.49 24.80 12.65
CA SER A 180 -8.28 24.68 13.46
C SER A 180 -8.66 24.49 14.94
N PRO A 181 -7.94 23.69 15.74
CA PRO A 181 -6.69 22.99 15.42
C PRO A 181 -6.89 21.76 14.52
N ALA A 182 -5.80 21.32 13.88
CA ALA A 182 -5.78 20.11 13.08
C ALA A 182 -6.10 18.87 13.92
N GLY A 183 -6.85 17.93 13.34
CA GLY A 183 -7.09 16.61 13.90
C GLY A 183 -5.88 15.68 13.70
N GLN A 184 -5.98 14.48 14.27
CA GLN A 184 -4.96 13.44 14.09
C GLN A 184 -5.60 12.11 13.68
N LEU A 185 -4.95 11.41 12.74
CA LEU A 185 -5.32 10.11 12.24
C LEU A 185 -4.22 9.08 12.51
N GLN A 186 -4.60 7.93 13.03
CA GLN A 186 -3.72 6.78 13.21
C GLN A 186 -4.15 5.64 12.27
N LEU A 187 -3.22 5.20 11.41
CA LEU A 187 -3.42 3.95 10.67
C LEU A 187 -3.22 2.76 11.61
N LYS A 188 -4.15 1.80 11.58
CA LYS A 188 -4.01 0.51 12.25
C LYS A 188 -4.25 -0.66 11.31
N LEU A 189 -3.41 -1.69 11.43
CA LEU A 189 -3.57 -2.99 10.80
C LEU A 189 -4.08 -3.99 11.83
N SER A 190 -5.33 -4.45 11.68
CA SER A 190 -5.99 -5.40 12.58
C SER A 190 -5.93 -5.06 14.07
N GLY A 191 -5.77 -3.76 14.41
CA GLY A 191 -5.67 -3.24 15.77
C GLY A 191 -4.29 -2.67 16.16
N THR A 192 -3.23 -3.02 15.44
CA THR A 192 -1.86 -2.56 15.69
C THR A 192 -1.57 -1.26 14.96
N ASN A 193 -0.96 -0.29 15.65
CA ASN A 193 -0.56 0.99 15.03
C ASN A 193 0.51 0.78 13.95
N ILE A 194 0.33 1.42 12.80
CA ILE A 194 1.33 1.50 11.73
C ILE A 194 1.92 2.91 11.73
N GLY A 195 3.17 3.02 12.16
CA GLY A 195 3.84 4.31 12.37
C GLY A 195 3.14 5.17 13.45
N GLY A 196 3.62 6.40 13.61
CA GLY A 196 2.99 7.38 14.48
C GLY A 196 1.72 8.00 13.88
N ALA A 197 0.97 8.70 14.73
CA ALA A 197 -0.18 9.50 14.32
C ALA A 197 0.21 10.53 13.24
N ALA A 198 -0.69 10.79 12.31
CA ALA A 198 -0.55 11.81 11.28
C ALA A 198 -1.53 12.94 11.54
N SER A 199 -1.04 14.17 11.65
CA SER A 199 -1.92 15.33 11.70
C SER A 199 -2.63 15.53 10.35
N THR A 200 -3.88 16.00 10.39
CA THR A 200 -4.52 16.62 9.23
C THR A 200 -3.81 17.96 8.94
N PRO A 201 -4.00 18.57 7.75
CA PRO A 201 -3.33 19.83 7.43
C PRO A 201 -3.62 20.93 8.46
N THR A 202 -2.61 21.71 8.85
CA THR A 202 -2.75 22.77 9.87
C THR A 202 -3.51 24.00 9.37
N SER A 203 -3.58 24.19 8.05
CA SER A 203 -4.34 25.23 7.40
C SER A 203 -5.68 24.70 6.92
N THR A 204 -6.76 25.45 7.16
CA THR A 204 -8.08 25.09 6.66
C THR A 204 -8.14 25.17 5.14
N GLY A 205 -8.93 24.30 4.51
CA GLY A 205 -9.19 24.39 3.07
C GLY A 205 -8.05 23.92 2.15
N THR A 206 -6.98 23.33 2.71
CA THR A 206 -5.88 22.75 1.93
C THR A 206 -5.88 21.22 2.04
N TRP A 207 -5.92 20.53 0.90
CA TRP A 207 -5.79 19.07 0.86
C TRP A 207 -4.34 18.64 1.06
N GLN A 208 -4.11 17.64 1.90
CA GLN A 208 -2.80 17.05 2.14
C GLN A 208 -2.85 15.53 2.04
N GLN A 209 -1.90 14.94 1.31
CA GLN A 209 -1.73 13.50 1.24
C GLN A 209 -0.84 13.02 2.39
N THR A 210 -1.21 11.89 2.98
CA THR A 210 -0.39 11.14 3.94
C THR A 210 -0.18 9.73 3.42
N SER A 211 0.99 9.16 3.71
CA SER A 211 1.28 7.75 3.45
C SER A 211 1.83 7.02 4.68
N ARG A 212 1.62 5.71 4.71
CA ARG A 212 2.23 4.78 5.67
C ARG A 212 2.54 3.47 4.95
N THR A 213 3.64 2.84 5.34
CA THR A 213 4.06 1.56 4.79
C THR A 213 3.98 0.48 5.87
N PHE A 214 3.49 -0.70 5.50
CA PHE A 214 3.46 -1.88 6.36
C PHE A 214 3.69 -3.15 5.54
N THR A 215 4.10 -4.23 6.20
CA THR A 215 4.19 -5.56 5.60
C THR A 215 2.82 -6.24 5.67
N ALA A 216 2.31 -6.73 4.54
CA ALA A 216 1.05 -7.46 4.48
C ALA A 216 1.07 -8.68 5.41
N PRO A 217 -0.02 -8.97 6.15
CA PRO A 217 -0.08 -10.12 7.03
C PRO A 217 0.22 -11.42 6.30
N ALA A 218 0.74 -12.42 7.02
CA ALA A 218 0.93 -13.76 6.48
C ALA A 218 -0.38 -14.26 5.86
N SER A 219 -1.54 -14.06 6.49
CA SER A 219 -2.85 -14.46 5.93
C SER A 219 -3.24 -13.79 4.60
N GLY A 220 -2.49 -12.81 4.10
CA GLY A 220 -2.81 -11.98 2.94
C GLY A 220 -3.97 -10.99 3.18
N THR A 221 -4.76 -11.19 4.23
CA THR A 221 -5.93 -10.37 4.55
C THR A 221 -5.56 -9.27 5.54
N ALA A 222 -5.66 -8.01 5.13
CA ALA A 222 -5.39 -6.83 5.93
C ALA A 222 -6.69 -6.10 6.29
N ILE A 223 -6.99 -5.97 7.58
CA ILE A 223 -8.06 -5.09 8.08
C ILE A 223 -7.44 -3.72 8.33
N LEU A 224 -7.70 -2.79 7.41
CA LEU A 224 -7.17 -1.43 7.45
C LEU A 224 -8.15 -0.53 8.20
N ASN A 225 -7.64 0.22 9.17
CA ASN A 225 -8.41 1.20 9.93
C ASN A 225 -7.70 2.54 9.92
N LEU A 226 -8.39 3.60 9.51
CA LEU A 226 -8.03 4.95 9.89
C LEU A 226 -8.83 5.32 11.13
N ILE A 227 -8.11 5.66 12.20
CA ILE A 227 -8.67 6.01 13.51
C ILE A 227 -8.49 7.50 13.73
N THR A 228 -9.55 8.22 14.06
CA THR A 228 -9.43 9.57 14.62
C THR A 228 -8.97 9.45 16.07
N LEU A 229 -7.91 10.20 16.40
CA LEU A 229 -7.47 10.31 17.79
C LEU A 229 -8.27 11.43 18.46
N ALA A 230 -8.71 11.17 19.69
CA ALA A 230 -9.41 12.18 20.49
C ALA A 230 -8.52 13.43 20.63
N GLY A 231 -9.05 14.58 20.21
CA GLY A 231 -8.45 15.87 20.52
C GLY A 231 -8.64 16.22 22.01
N PRO A 232 -7.90 17.20 22.55
CA PRO A 232 -8.33 17.87 23.77
C PRO A 232 -9.72 18.47 23.51
N GLY A 233 -10.69 18.12 24.35
CA GLY A 233 -12.04 18.70 24.29
C GLY A 233 -12.06 20.16 24.74
#